data_AF-A0A838V494-F1
#
_entry.id   AF-A0A838V494-F1
#
_cell.length_a   1.000
_cell.length_b   1.000
_cell.length_c   1.000
_cell.angle_alpha   90.00
_cell.angle_beta   90.00
_cell.angle_gamma   90.00
#
_symmetry.space_group_name_H-M   'P 1'
#
loop_
_entity.id
_entity.type
_entity.pdbx_description
1 polymer ?
#
loop_
_entity_poly.entity_id
_entity_poly.type
_entity_poly.pdbx_seq_one_letter_code
_entity_poly.pdbx_strand_id
1 'polypeptide(L)'
;MSYLSRGRPRSVLALLAVAALTLGLAACGGGGSTDATGEQGNSTSSTSTSATTAPGTAPKPTPAQAAAETAAERRQAGKAAPFVSPKADNSVPTFGSEGAASERVKAEAGLKAYLRARAGEDWATACRYLAASTREGFEKLAKGKGLSCAQVLGALSKGADLSDPLTGSLLALRIEGENAFALFYGPGHQQYIVPMAHEGNTWKPTQAAPIVYPPGAPPTTSP
;
A
#
# COMPACT_ATOMS: atom_id res chain seq x y z
N MET A 1 9.53 -51.51 34.03
CA MET A 1 10.24 -50.38 34.68
C MET A 1 9.41 -49.14 34.46
N SER A 2 8.77 -48.69 35.53
CA SER A 2 7.73 -47.67 35.55
C SER A 2 8.32 -46.38 36.12
N TYR A 3 8.20 -45.26 35.41
CA TYR A 3 8.27 -43.94 36.04
C TYR A 3 7.19 -43.04 35.43
N LEU A 4 6.04 -43.02 36.11
CA LEU A 4 5.06 -41.96 36.08
C LEU A 4 5.60 -40.80 36.91
N SER A 5 5.67 -39.58 36.37
CA SER A 5 5.74 -38.37 37.20
C SER A 5 4.62 -37.42 36.80
N ARG A 6 3.62 -37.35 37.69
CA ARG A 6 2.51 -36.39 37.67
C ARG A 6 2.92 -35.20 38.54
N GLY A 7 2.76 -33.98 38.02
CA GLY A 7 2.70 -32.75 38.81
C GLY A 7 1.65 -31.82 38.20
N ARG A 8 0.45 -31.77 38.79
CA ARG A 8 -0.62 -30.79 38.49
C ARG A 8 -0.56 -29.63 39.54
N PRO A 9 -1.53 -28.71 39.62
CA PRO A 9 -1.39 -27.30 39.26
C PRO A 9 -1.61 -26.37 40.48
N ARG A 10 -1.42 -25.05 40.33
CA ARG A 10 -2.10 -24.07 41.21
C ARG A 10 -2.50 -22.82 40.44
N SER A 11 -3.80 -22.72 40.21
CA SER A 11 -4.54 -21.49 39.94
C SER A 11 -4.43 -20.55 41.14
N VAL A 12 -4.31 -19.25 40.89
CA VAL A 12 -4.75 -18.19 41.82
C VAL A 12 -5.61 -17.21 41.03
N LEU A 13 -6.82 -17.04 41.54
CA LEU A 13 -7.93 -16.24 41.07
C LEU A 13 -7.89 -14.85 41.73
N ALA A 14 -8.73 -13.92 41.20
CA ALA A 14 -9.30 -12.74 41.87
C ALA A 14 -8.43 -11.46 41.97
N LEU A 15 -8.92 -10.21 41.87
CA LEU A 15 -10.26 -9.59 41.77
C LEU A 15 -10.07 -8.05 41.59
N LEU A 16 -11.09 -7.34 41.07
CA LEU A 16 -11.48 -5.91 41.32
C LEU A 16 -10.58 -4.79 40.72
N ALA A 17 -11.04 -3.60 40.29
CA ALA A 17 -12.36 -2.96 40.15
C ALA A 17 -12.22 -1.64 39.34
N VAL A 18 -13.28 -1.30 38.58
CA VAL A 18 -13.94 0.01 38.33
C VAL A 18 -13.12 1.32 38.27
N ALA A 19 -13.23 2.05 37.16
CA ALA A 19 -13.51 3.51 37.15
C ALA A 19 -14.01 3.97 35.78
N ALA A 20 -15.25 4.47 35.75
CA ALA A 20 -15.84 5.20 34.64
C ALA A 20 -15.33 6.65 34.63
N LEU A 21 -15.08 7.21 33.44
CA LEU A 21 -15.06 8.66 33.24
C LEU A 21 -15.61 9.01 31.86
N THR A 22 -16.77 9.63 31.91
CA THR A 22 -17.49 10.35 30.86
C THR A 22 -16.69 11.58 30.43
N LEU A 23 -16.53 11.82 29.12
CA LEU A 23 -16.22 13.15 28.60
C LEU A 23 -17.26 13.57 27.55
N GLY A 24 -17.67 14.82 27.71
CA GLY A 24 -18.89 15.40 27.16
C GLY A 24 -18.80 15.78 25.68
N LEU A 25 -19.98 15.83 25.08
CA LEU A 25 -20.22 16.43 23.77
C LEU A 25 -20.22 17.97 23.87
N ALA A 26 -19.41 18.60 23.04
CA ALA A 26 -19.50 19.99 22.61
C ALA A 26 -18.93 20.03 21.17
N ALA A 27 -19.40 20.79 20.20
CA ALA A 27 -20.35 21.89 20.17
C ALA A 27 -20.99 21.99 18.77
N CYS A 28 -22.25 22.40 18.76
CA CYS A 28 -22.94 22.98 17.61
C CYS A 28 -22.40 24.40 17.38
N GLY A 29 -22.04 24.76 16.16
CA GLY A 29 -21.55 26.11 15.82
C GLY A 29 -21.92 26.46 14.39
N GLY A 30 -23.18 26.89 14.21
CA GLY A 30 -23.70 27.42 12.95
C GLY A 30 -23.66 28.95 12.91
N GLY A 31 -23.33 29.48 11.73
CA GLY A 31 -23.94 30.65 11.10
C GLY A 31 -23.61 32.05 11.64
N GLY A 32 -23.20 32.94 10.73
CA GLY A 32 -23.32 34.39 10.97
C GLY A 32 -22.37 35.25 10.15
N SER A 33 -22.91 35.79 9.06
CA SER A 33 -22.43 36.80 8.12
C SER A 33 -21.40 37.84 8.61
N THR A 34 -20.50 38.23 7.70
CA THR A 34 -19.83 39.53 7.76
C THR A 34 -19.94 40.20 6.40
N ASP A 35 -20.83 41.18 6.32
CA ASP A 35 -20.80 42.23 5.30
C ASP A 35 -19.56 43.10 5.53
N ALA A 36 -18.78 43.30 4.46
CA ALA A 36 -17.81 44.38 4.37
C ALA A 36 -17.93 45.01 2.98
N THR A 37 -18.66 46.12 2.96
CA THR A 37 -18.69 47.12 1.89
C THR A 37 -17.37 47.90 1.86
N GLY A 38 -16.77 48.13 0.69
CA GLY A 38 -15.79 49.22 0.53
C GLY A 38 -14.63 49.03 -0.44
N GLU A 39 -14.93 49.16 -1.73
CA GLU A 39 -14.20 49.93 -2.78
C GLU A 39 -12.78 49.57 -3.27
N GLN A 40 -12.63 49.86 -4.58
CA GLN A 40 -11.45 49.94 -5.46
C GLN A 40 -10.79 48.60 -5.85
N GLY A 41 -10.73 48.20 -7.11
CA GLY A 41 -10.82 48.95 -8.37
C GLY A 41 -9.70 48.43 -9.26
N ASN A 42 -10.04 48.15 -10.53
CA ASN A 42 -9.16 47.69 -11.61
C ASN A 42 -8.97 46.16 -11.74
N SER A 43 -9.83 45.55 -12.54
CA SER A 43 -9.55 44.25 -13.17
C SER A 43 -9.87 44.36 -14.65
N THR A 44 -8.79 44.35 -15.42
CA THR A 44 -8.74 44.32 -16.88
C THR A 44 -9.58 43.16 -17.42
N SER A 45 -10.62 43.50 -18.17
CA SER A 45 -11.43 42.57 -18.95
C SER A 45 -10.54 41.83 -19.96
N SER A 46 -10.24 40.56 -19.68
CA SER A 46 -9.73 39.62 -20.68
C SER A 46 -10.90 38.76 -21.12
N THR A 47 -11.41 39.05 -22.31
CA THR A 47 -12.44 38.27 -23.00
C THR A 47 -11.92 36.86 -23.24
N SER A 48 -12.30 35.92 -22.38
CA SER A 48 -12.16 34.50 -22.65
C SER A 48 -13.34 34.07 -23.52
N THR A 49 -13.13 34.09 -24.82
CA THR A 49 -13.99 33.43 -25.81
C THR A 49 -14.09 31.95 -25.45
N SER A 50 -15.20 31.55 -24.82
CA SER A 50 -15.56 30.15 -24.68
C SER A 50 -15.87 29.57 -26.06
N ALA A 51 -14.84 29.02 -26.70
CA ALA A 51 -15.01 28.14 -27.85
C ALA A 51 -15.53 26.80 -27.35
N THR A 52 -16.85 26.61 -27.48
CA THR A 52 -17.50 25.30 -27.46
C THR A 52 -16.82 24.39 -28.47
N THR A 53 -15.92 23.52 -27.99
CA THR A 53 -15.30 22.49 -28.82
C THR A 53 -16.10 21.22 -28.65
N ALA A 54 -16.70 20.76 -29.74
CA ALA A 54 -17.31 19.43 -29.85
C ALA A 54 -16.33 18.33 -29.39
N PRO A 55 -16.81 17.15 -28.95
CA PRO A 55 -15.94 16.05 -28.52
C PRO A 55 -15.20 15.46 -29.72
N GLY A 56 -14.11 16.12 -30.12
CA GLY A 56 -13.18 15.68 -31.14
C GLY A 56 -12.18 14.70 -30.53
N THR A 57 -12.04 13.54 -31.16
CA THR A 57 -11.02 12.53 -30.85
C THR A 57 -9.64 13.19 -30.75
N ALA A 58 -9.04 13.17 -29.56
CA ALA A 58 -7.71 13.73 -29.34
C ALA A 58 -6.70 13.09 -30.32
N PRO A 59 -5.82 13.87 -30.97
CA PRO A 59 -4.80 13.33 -31.86
C PRO A 59 -3.90 12.34 -31.13
N LYS A 60 -3.69 11.15 -31.72
CA LYS A 60 -2.76 10.16 -31.17
C LYS A 60 -1.33 10.73 -31.19
N PRO A 61 -0.56 10.64 -30.11
CA PRO A 61 0.81 11.16 -30.06
C PRO A 61 1.71 10.49 -31.11
N THR A 62 2.61 11.28 -31.68
CA THR A 62 3.66 10.78 -32.58
C THR A 62 4.66 9.91 -31.83
N PRO A 63 5.40 9.01 -32.52
CA PRO A 63 6.45 8.21 -31.87
C PRO A 63 7.50 9.03 -31.11
N ALA A 64 7.86 10.21 -31.63
CA ALA A 64 8.81 11.11 -30.97
C ALA A 64 8.23 11.70 -29.67
N GLN A 65 6.95 12.09 -29.68
CA GLN A 65 6.27 12.59 -28.47
C GLN A 65 6.13 11.48 -27.42
N ALA A 66 5.74 10.27 -27.82
CA ALA A 66 5.64 9.14 -26.90
C ALA A 66 7.01 8.78 -26.28
N ALA A 67 8.09 8.83 -27.05
CA ALA A 67 9.44 8.60 -26.54
C ALA A 67 9.89 9.69 -25.56
N ALA A 68 9.57 10.96 -25.85
CA ALA A 68 9.87 12.08 -24.97
C ALA A 68 9.09 12.00 -23.64
N GLU A 69 7.82 11.63 -23.69
CA GLU A 69 6.97 11.39 -22.52
C GLU A 69 7.54 10.28 -21.64
N THR A 70 7.84 9.11 -22.21
CA THR A 70 8.49 8.01 -21.46
C THR A 70 9.84 8.43 -20.86
N ALA A 71 10.61 9.27 -21.55
CA ALA A 71 11.86 9.79 -20.99
C ALA A 71 11.64 10.77 -19.82
N ALA A 72 10.56 11.55 -19.84
CA ALA A 72 10.17 12.41 -18.73
C ALA A 72 9.69 11.58 -17.52
N GLU A 73 8.85 10.57 -17.75
CA GLU A 73 8.37 9.64 -16.72
C GLU A 73 9.53 8.90 -16.04
N ARG A 74 10.54 8.44 -16.81
CA ARG A 74 11.76 7.84 -16.24
C ARG A 74 12.51 8.79 -15.31
N ARG A 75 12.60 10.07 -15.67
CA ARG A 75 13.25 11.08 -14.82
C ARG A 75 12.47 11.29 -13.53
N GLN A 76 11.14 11.38 -13.60
CA GLN A 76 10.27 11.50 -12.42
C GLN A 76 10.33 10.27 -11.51
N ALA A 77 10.39 9.07 -12.11
CA ALA A 77 10.44 7.81 -11.37
C ALA A 77 11.75 7.62 -10.57
N GLY A 78 12.84 8.30 -10.95
CA GLY A 78 14.10 8.25 -10.22
C GLY A 78 14.62 6.82 -10.09
N LYS A 79 14.69 6.29 -8.85
CA LYS A 79 15.12 4.89 -8.62
C LYS A 79 14.18 3.87 -9.25
N ALA A 80 12.89 4.21 -9.41
CA ALA A 80 11.90 3.37 -10.08
C ALA A 80 11.94 3.47 -11.61
N ALA A 81 12.87 4.23 -12.21
CA ALA A 81 12.99 4.36 -13.68
C ALA A 81 13.02 3.02 -14.45
N PRO A 82 13.62 1.92 -13.95
CA PRO A 82 13.57 0.63 -14.63
C PRO A 82 12.17 0.01 -14.75
N PHE A 83 11.20 0.48 -13.96
CA PHE A 83 9.80 0.06 -13.99
C PHE A 83 8.94 0.94 -14.91
N VAL A 84 9.51 1.93 -15.58
CA VAL A 84 8.78 2.71 -16.58
C VAL A 84 8.80 1.98 -17.92
N SER A 85 7.62 1.67 -18.45
CA SER A 85 7.47 1.01 -19.74
C SER A 85 6.74 1.91 -20.74
N PRO A 86 7.21 1.98 -22.00
CA PRO A 86 6.45 2.64 -23.05
C PRO A 86 5.05 2.01 -23.18
N LYS A 87 4.02 2.85 -23.32
CA LYS A 87 2.61 2.43 -23.53
C LYS A 87 2.00 1.62 -22.39
N ALA A 88 2.64 1.58 -21.22
CA ALA A 88 2.06 1.01 -20.00
C ALA A 88 1.51 2.13 -19.12
N ASP A 89 0.69 1.75 -18.15
CA ASP A 89 0.33 2.63 -17.05
C ASP A 89 1.56 2.79 -16.12
N ASN A 90 2.18 3.96 -16.15
CA ASN A 90 3.35 4.29 -15.33
C ASN A 90 2.97 5.02 -14.02
N SER A 91 1.70 4.96 -13.60
CA SER A 91 1.23 5.59 -12.36
C SER A 91 1.97 5.11 -11.11
N VAL A 92 2.38 3.84 -11.05
CA VAL A 92 3.13 3.27 -9.92
C VAL A 92 4.59 3.76 -9.84
N PRO A 93 5.44 3.61 -10.88
CA PRO A 93 6.82 4.08 -10.80
C PRO A 93 6.93 5.61 -10.68
N THR A 94 5.90 6.36 -11.11
CA THR A 94 5.86 7.83 -11.00
C THR A 94 5.10 8.34 -9.77
N PHE A 95 4.48 7.44 -8.98
CA PHE A 95 3.67 7.78 -7.81
C PHE A 95 4.43 8.62 -6.80
N GLY A 96 3.80 9.69 -6.29
CA GLY A 96 4.35 10.53 -5.23
C GLY A 96 5.83 10.89 -5.39
N SER A 97 6.61 10.70 -4.32
CA SER A 97 8.04 11.00 -4.25
C SER A 97 8.86 9.79 -3.81
N GLU A 98 10.17 9.77 -4.11
CA GLU A 98 11.05 8.72 -3.61
C GLU A 98 11.24 8.86 -2.09
N GLY A 99 10.97 7.79 -1.37
CA GLY A 99 11.17 7.72 0.07
C GLY A 99 12.63 7.86 0.46
N ALA A 100 12.87 8.43 1.64
CA ALA A 100 14.21 8.51 2.21
C ALA A 100 14.83 7.11 2.36
N ALA A 101 16.16 7.05 2.39
CA ALA A 101 16.87 5.77 2.53
C ALA A 101 16.46 5.01 3.82
N SER A 102 16.21 5.73 4.93
CA SER A 102 15.72 5.17 6.18
C SER A 102 14.32 4.57 6.06
N GLU A 103 13.41 5.25 5.37
CA GLU A 103 12.04 4.78 5.12
C GLU A 103 12.05 3.52 4.24
N ARG A 104 12.89 3.51 3.19
CA ARG A 104 13.07 2.33 2.35
C ARG A 104 13.60 1.13 3.14
N VAL A 105 14.53 1.33 4.07
CA VAL A 105 15.02 0.26 4.97
C VAL A 105 13.91 -0.27 5.89
N LYS A 106 13.09 0.62 6.47
CA LYS A 106 11.94 0.19 7.29
C LYS A 106 10.91 -0.60 6.47
N ALA A 107 10.59 -0.13 5.27
CA ALA A 107 9.68 -0.82 4.36
C ALA A 107 10.22 -2.18 3.91
N GLU A 108 11.51 -2.25 3.59
CA GLU A 108 12.17 -3.51 3.24
C GLU A 108 12.12 -4.50 4.41
N ALA A 109 12.40 -4.06 5.64
CA ALA A 109 12.35 -4.91 6.82
C ALA A 109 10.94 -5.48 7.06
N GLY A 110 9.91 -4.62 7.01
CA GLY A 110 8.51 -5.04 7.15
C GLY A 110 8.08 -6.02 6.06
N LEU A 111 8.42 -5.73 4.81
CA LEU A 111 8.07 -6.57 3.67
C LEU A 111 8.80 -7.93 3.70
N LYS A 112 10.10 -7.95 4.02
CA LYS A 112 10.85 -9.22 4.18
C LYS A 112 10.27 -10.08 5.29
N ALA A 113 9.91 -9.49 6.42
CA ALA A 113 9.32 -10.24 7.52
C ALA A 113 7.95 -10.83 7.12
N TYR A 114 7.13 -10.07 6.39
CA TYR A 114 5.88 -10.56 5.82
C TYR A 114 6.08 -11.72 4.84
N LEU A 115 6.94 -11.55 3.84
CA LEU A 115 7.14 -12.54 2.77
C LEU A 115 7.76 -13.84 3.30
N ARG A 116 8.69 -13.76 4.25
CA ARG A 116 9.24 -14.94 4.92
C ARG A 116 8.19 -15.70 5.74
N ALA A 117 7.35 -14.97 6.48
CA ALA A 117 6.26 -15.59 7.23
C ALA A 117 5.26 -16.28 6.28
N ARG A 118 4.93 -15.65 5.15
CA ARG A 118 4.09 -16.24 4.09
C ARG A 118 4.73 -17.48 3.47
N ALA A 119 6.02 -17.44 3.15
CA ALA A 119 6.76 -18.58 2.60
C ALA A 119 6.88 -19.76 3.57
N GLY A 120 6.96 -19.48 4.87
CA GLY A 120 6.94 -20.49 5.93
C GLY A 120 5.54 -20.89 6.40
N GLU A 121 4.48 -20.42 5.74
CA GLU A 121 3.08 -20.64 6.12
C GLU A 121 2.74 -20.22 7.57
N ASP A 122 3.53 -19.33 8.17
CA ASP A 122 3.24 -18.70 9.47
C ASP A 122 2.20 -17.59 9.27
N TRP A 123 0.96 -18.00 9.06
CA TRP A 123 -0.16 -17.10 8.76
C TRP A 123 -0.48 -16.12 9.89
N ALA A 124 -0.19 -16.52 11.14
CA ALA A 124 -0.36 -15.64 12.28
C ALA A 124 0.64 -14.47 12.22
N THR A 125 1.91 -14.76 11.94
CA THR A 125 2.93 -13.72 11.77
C THR A 125 2.71 -12.90 10.51
N ALA A 126 2.43 -13.56 9.36
CA ALA A 126 2.16 -12.87 8.10
C ALA A 126 0.97 -11.90 8.25
N CYS A 127 -0.12 -12.32 8.91
CA CYS A 127 -1.25 -11.44 9.17
C CYS A 127 -0.84 -10.19 9.97
N ARG A 128 0.00 -10.30 11.03
CA ARG A 128 0.41 -9.14 11.84
C ARG A 128 1.19 -8.08 11.05
N TYR A 129 1.88 -8.49 9.99
CA TYR A 129 2.62 -7.58 9.12
C TYR A 129 1.75 -6.90 8.06
N LEU A 130 0.53 -7.36 7.83
CA LEU A 130 -0.42 -6.67 6.94
C LEU A 130 -0.95 -5.39 7.59
N ALA A 131 -1.29 -4.42 6.74
CA ALA A 131 -1.99 -3.21 7.14
C ALA A 131 -3.30 -3.56 7.90
N ALA A 132 -3.65 -2.77 8.90
CA ALA A 132 -4.89 -2.87 9.66
C ALA A 132 -6.12 -2.93 8.76
N SER A 133 -6.19 -2.07 7.74
CA SER A 133 -7.30 -2.07 6.77
C SER A 133 -7.46 -3.42 6.04
N THR A 134 -6.36 -4.07 5.66
CA THR A 134 -6.37 -5.40 5.03
C THR A 134 -6.81 -6.49 6.01
N ARG A 135 -6.31 -6.44 7.26
CA ARG A 135 -6.71 -7.38 8.31
C ARG A 135 -8.21 -7.27 8.62
N GLU A 136 -8.72 -6.05 8.76
CA GLU A 136 -10.15 -5.79 8.93
C GLU A 136 -10.97 -6.28 7.72
N GLY A 137 -10.43 -6.13 6.51
CA GLY A 137 -11.02 -6.69 5.30
C GLY A 137 -11.20 -8.21 5.38
N PHE A 138 -10.17 -8.92 5.85
CA PHE A 138 -10.25 -10.37 6.06
C PHE A 138 -11.23 -10.76 7.16
N GLU A 139 -11.26 -10.02 8.27
CA GLU A 139 -12.23 -10.26 9.34
C GLU A 139 -13.67 -10.03 8.86
N LYS A 140 -13.90 -9.03 8.01
CA LYS A 140 -15.21 -8.81 7.34
C LYS A 140 -15.58 -9.98 6.44
N LEU A 141 -14.64 -10.52 5.65
CA LEU A 141 -14.86 -11.72 4.83
C LEU A 141 -15.12 -12.98 5.67
N ALA A 142 -14.59 -13.02 6.89
CA ALA A 142 -14.79 -14.12 7.83
C ALA A 142 -16.12 -14.04 8.62
N LYS A 143 -16.88 -12.94 8.51
CA LYS A 143 -18.14 -12.79 9.24
C LYS A 143 -19.07 -13.98 8.99
N GLY A 144 -19.54 -14.58 10.08
CA GLY A 144 -20.38 -15.79 10.07
C GLY A 144 -19.62 -17.12 10.05
N LYS A 145 -18.30 -17.12 9.84
CA LYS A 145 -17.45 -18.33 9.85
C LYS A 145 -16.52 -18.43 11.06
N GLY A 146 -16.40 -17.37 11.86
CA GLY A 146 -15.53 -17.34 13.04
C GLY A 146 -14.04 -17.49 12.72
N LEU A 147 -13.63 -17.21 11.48
CA LEU A 147 -12.24 -17.33 11.06
C LEU A 147 -11.45 -16.08 11.44
N SER A 148 -10.25 -16.28 11.94
CA SER A 148 -9.24 -15.23 12.13
C SER A 148 -8.63 -14.79 10.80
N CYS A 149 -8.00 -13.62 10.79
CA CYS A 149 -7.20 -13.15 9.65
C CYS A 149 -6.16 -14.18 9.18
N ALA A 150 -5.49 -14.88 10.09
CA ALA A 150 -4.54 -15.94 9.75
C ALA A 150 -5.22 -17.10 9.00
N GLN A 151 -6.40 -17.54 9.45
CA GLN A 151 -7.15 -18.60 8.78
C GLN A 151 -7.67 -18.16 7.41
N VAL A 152 -8.13 -16.91 7.26
CA VAL A 152 -8.55 -16.37 5.95
C VAL A 152 -7.37 -16.28 5.00
N LEU A 153 -6.23 -15.73 5.45
CA LEU A 153 -5.03 -15.60 4.64
C LEU A 153 -4.52 -16.98 4.19
N GLY A 154 -4.44 -17.95 5.09
CA GLY A 154 -4.04 -19.32 4.75
C GLY A 154 -5.02 -19.99 3.78
N ALA A 155 -6.34 -19.76 3.93
CA ALA A 155 -7.33 -20.29 3.01
C ALA A 155 -7.22 -19.68 1.59
N LEU A 156 -6.99 -18.37 1.49
CA LEU A 156 -6.80 -17.67 0.22
C LEU A 156 -5.46 -18.00 -0.45
N SER A 157 -4.48 -18.46 0.33
CA SER A 157 -3.14 -18.80 -0.15
C SER A 157 -3.02 -20.24 -0.68
N LYS A 158 -4.08 -21.05 -0.57
CA LYS A 158 -4.06 -22.43 -1.07
C LYS A 158 -3.84 -22.47 -2.58
N GLY A 159 -2.80 -23.20 -3.01
CA GLY A 159 -2.44 -23.35 -4.41
C GLY A 159 -1.69 -22.16 -5.01
N ALA A 160 -1.39 -21.12 -4.22
CA ALA A 160 -0.55 -20.01 -4.65
C ALA A 160 0.94 -20.38 -4.54
N ASP A 161 1.78 -19.72 -5.35
CA ASP A 161 3.23 -19.71 -5.11
C ASP A 161 3.52 -18.83 -3.89
N LEU A 162 4.06 -19.45 -2.84
CA LEU A 162 4.39 -18.81 -1.57
C LEU A 162 5.86 -18.44 -1.46
N SER A 163 6.66 -18.72 -2.50
CA SER A 163 8.08 -18.34 -2.54
C SER A 163 8.26 -16.86 -2.20
N ASP A 164 9.34 -16.52 -1.49
CA ASP A 164 9.70 -15.14 -1.20
C ASP A 164 10.39 -14.53 -2.44
N PRO A 165 9.71 -13.64 -3.22
CA PRO A 165 10.34 -13.06 -4.39
C PRO A 165 11.35 -11.96 -4.02
N LEU A 166 11.38 -11.46 -2.78
CA LEU A 166 12.29 -10.37 -2.37
C LEU A 166 13.65 -10.93 -1.95
N THR A 167 14.40 -11.44 -2.92
CA THR A 167 15.74 -12.02 -2.67
C THR A 167 16.82 -10.96 -2.45
N GLY A 168 16.62 -9.75 -2.96
CA GLY A 168 17.53 -8.61 -2.83
C GLY A 168 17.04 -7.53 -1.86
N SER A 169 17.28 -6.27 -2.24
CA SER A 169 16.80 -5.09 -1.54
C SER A 169 15.69 -4.39 -2.34
N LEU A 170 14.91 -3.54 -1.66
CA LEU A 170 13.98 -2.65 -2.35
C LEU A 170 14.77 -1.69 -3.25
N LEU A 171 14.39 -1.66 -4.54
CA LEU A 171 14.98 -0.73 -5.49
C LEU A 171 14.50 0.68 -5.21
N ALA A 172 13.18 0.83 -5.06
CA ALA A 172 12.52 2.11 -4.87
C ALA A 172 11.35 1.97 -3.88
N LEU A 173 11.06 3.07 -3.19
CA LEU A 173 9.86 3.23 -2.37
C LEU A 173 9.19 4.54 -2.79
N ARG A 174 8.04 4.47 -3.47
CA ARG A 174 7.29 5.63 -3.96
C ARG A 174 6.21 6.00 -2.96
N ILE A 175 6.28 7.18 -2.33
CA ILE A 175 5.45 7.60 -1.20
C ILE A 175 4.58 8.80 -1.56
N GLU A 176 3.29 8.74 -1.21
CA GLU A 176 2.36 9.86 -1.20
C GLU A 176 1.49 9.80 0.07
N GLY A 177 1.73 10.74 0.99
CA GLY A 177 1.11 10.72 2.32
C GLY A 177 1.43 9.42 3.07
N GLU A 178 0.39 8.75 3.57
CA GLU A 178 0.50 7.48 4.30
C GLU A 178 0.50 6.25 3.38
N ASN A 179 0.56 6.42 2.06
CA ASN A 179 0.55 5.33 1.09
C ASN A 179 1.89 5.24 0.37
N ALA A 180 2.29 4.02 0.01
CA ALA A 180 3.48 3.80 -0.79
C ALA A 180 3.36 2.60 -1.73
N PHE A 181 4.24 2.57 -2.73
CA PHE A 181 4.57 1.37 -3.50
C PHE A 181 6.03 1.01 -3.28
N ALA A 182 6.29 -0.21 -2.81
CA ALA A 182 7.62 -0.80 -2.81
C ALA A 182 7.86 -1.53 -4.13
N LEU A 183 8.98 -1.24 -4.79
CA LEU A 183 9.35 -1.81 -6.09
C LEU A 183 10.67 -2.57 -5.96
N PHE A 184 10.73 -3.80 -6.47
CA PHE A 184 11.93 -4.64 -6.40
C PHE A 184 11.98 -5.70 -7.50
N TYR A 185 13.16 -6.29 -7.67
CA TYR A 185 13.37 -7.42 -8.55
C TYR A 185 13.35 -8.73 -7.74
N GLY A 186 12.63 -9.71 -8.26
CA GLY A 186 12.73 -11.09 -7.80
C GLY A 186 13.55 -11.98 -8.72
N PRO A 187 13.42 -13.31 -8.57
CA PRO A 187 14.10 -14.29 -9.41
C PRO A 187 13.88 -14.01 -10.90
N GLY A 188 14.91 -14.25 -11.73
CA GLY A 188 14.83 -14.02 -13.18
C GLY A 188 14.69 -12.54 -13.59
N HIS A 189 15.03 -11.60 -12.71
CA HIS A 189 14.76 -10.15 -12.89
C HIS A 189 13.28 -9.81 -13.06
N GLN A 190 12.38 -10.67 -12.58
CA GLN A 190 10.96 -10.36 -12.58
C GLN A 190 10.69 -9.13 -11.70
N GLN A 191 10.01 -8.14 -12.25
CA GLN A 191 9.63 -6.92 -11.53
C GLN A 191 8.39 -7.18 -10.67
N TYR A 192 8.44 -6.72 -9.43
CA TYR A 192 7.32 -6.78 -8.49
C TYR A 192 7.04 -5.41 -7.89
N ILE A 193 5.76 -5.18 -7.59
CA ILE A 193 5.30 -4.07 -6.77
C ILE A 193 4.50 -4.59 -5.58
N VAL A 194 4.59 -3.88 -4.46
CA VAL A 194 3.76 -4.13 -3.27
C VAL A 194 3.21 -2.79 -2.78
N PRO A 195 1.88 -2.59 -2.79
CA PRO A 195 1.28 -1.42 -2.16
C PRO A 195 1.40 -1.55 -0.65
N MET A 196 1.72 -0.44 0.01
CA MET A 196 1.98 -0.36 1.44
C MET A 196 1.24 0.82 2.05
N ALA A 197 0.88 0.68 3.33
CA ALA A 197 0.39 1.76 4.17
C ALA A 197 1.40 2.01 5.29
N HIS A 198 1.55 3.28 5.67
CA HIS A 198 2.31 3.68 6.84
C HIS A 198 1.43 3.58 8.08
N GLU A 199 1.86 2.80 9.05
CA GLU A 199 1.15 2.62 10.32
C GLU A 199 2.13 2.80 11.47
N GLY A 200 1.97 3.91 12.20
CA GLY A 200 2.87 4.29 13.28
C GLY A 200 4.25 4.67 12.73
N ASN A 201 5.21 3.74 12.84
CA ASN A 201 6.58 3.93 12.35
C ASN A 201 7.02 2.76 11.44
N THR A 202 6.04 2.08 10.83
CA THR A 202 6.28 0.89 10.01
C THR A 202 5.44 0.94 8.74
N TRP A 203 6.04 0.51 7.63
CA TRP A 203 5.32 0.29 6.39
C TRP A 203 4.82 -1.15 6.33
N LYS A 204 3.55 -1.32 5.98
CA LYS A 204 2.89 -2.63 5.96
C LYS A 204 2.21 -2.88 4.62
N PRO A 205 2.33 -4.09 4.03
CA PRO A 205 1.63 -4.40 2.80
C PRO A 205 0.11 -4.29 2.97
N THR A 206 -0.55 -3.69 1.97
CA THR A 206 -2.02 -3.60 1.92
C THR A 206 -2.65 -4.74 1.10
N GLN A 207 -1.83 -5.64 0.56
CA GLN A 207 -2.25 -6.80 -0.21
C GLN A 207 -1.55 -8.08 0.24
N ALA A 208 -2.18 -9.22 -0.06
CA ALA A 208 -1.74 -10.55 0.38
C ALA A 208 -0.58 -11.17 -0.42
N ALA A 209 -0.24 -10.57 -1.55
CA ALA A 209 0.82 -11.06 -2.42
C ALA A 209 1.44 -9.89 -3.20
N PRO A 210 2.75 -9.96 -3.52
CA PRO A 210 3.35 -9.07 -4.50
C PRO A 210 2.68 -9.20 -5.86
N ILE A 211 2.56 -8.07 -6.57
CA ILE A 211 1.99 -8.02 -7.92
C ILE A 211 3.15 -8.03 -8.92
N VAL A 212 3.09 -8.93 -9.91
CA VAL A 212 3.99 -8.92 -11.06
C VAL A 212 3.77 -7.65 -11.87
N TYR A 213 4.86 -6.96 -12.21
CA TYR A 213 4.83 -5.70 -12.93
C TYR A 213 5.58 -5.79 -14.27
N PRO A 214 5.09 -5.11 -15.33
CA PRO A 214 3.76 -4.49 -15.43
C PRO A 214 2.65 -5.55 -15.37
N PRO A 215 1.42 -5.20 -14.93
CA PRO A 215 0.31 -6.15 -14.91
C PRO A 215 0.09 -6.79 -16.29
N GLY A 216 -0.05 -8.11 -16.32
CA GLY A 216 -0.21 -8.88 -17.57
C GLY A 216 1.10 -9.25 -18.27
N ALA A 217 2.27 -8.91 -17.71
CA ALA A 217 3.52 -9.49 -18.17
C ALA A 217 3.49 -11.02 -17.99
N PRO A 218 3.86 -11.81 -19.03
CA PRO A 218 3.98 -13.25 -18.86
C PRO A 218 5.05 -13.56 -17.81
N PRO A 219 4.87 -14.61 -16.99
CA PRO A 219 5.92 -15.03 -16.07
C PRO A 219 7.17 -15.34 -16.90
N THR A 220 8.28 -14.72 -16.53
CA THR A 220 9.57 -15.00 -17.16
C THR A 220 9.97 -16.44 -16.81
N THR A 221 9.74 -17.38 -17.72
CA THR A 221 10.31 -18.73 -17.61
C THR A 221 11.81 -18.59 -17.82
N SER A 222 12.58 -18.56 -16.74
CA SER A 222 14.03 -18.75 -16.84
C SER A 222 14.30 -20.14 -17.44
N PRO A 223 15.24 -20.25 -18.40
CA PRO A 223 15.70 -21.54 -18.91
C PRO A 223 16.41 -22.38 -17.84
#